data_AF-A0A1I2BTV2-F1
#
_entry.id   AF-A0A1I2BTV2-F1
#
_cell.length_a   1.000
_cell.length_b   1.000
_cell.length_c   1.000
_cell.angle_alpha   90.00
_cell.angle_beta   90.00
_cell.angle_gamma   90.00
#
_symmetry.space_group_name_H-M   'P 1'
#
loop_
_entity.id
_entity.type
_entity.pdbx_description
1 polymer ?
#
loop_
_entity_poly.entity_id
_entity_poly.type
_entity_poly.pdbx_seq_one_letter_code
_entity_poly.pdbx_strand_id
1 'polypeptide(L)'
;MRVALAAVLLLTACGGATPASTDASSSTSTTGASTGAPIDCAGGPDELFIKRIAPLLATDRPKTCNTCHLSGVDMEMFVQDTPCQTMACLESKGLVDLSAPEASVVLGWISRADPASPLIDPSVIDEEYQAFLAWIEATAQCGLCWSGDSPCGEPSGEECEEDDAAPAWVDPGDCSPLTRESLFRHKVYAWRDRCFPCHFDSSEIEAPKWIATGSCELGSLMTMRNVLERGLVDYDDPEQSLLLLKPLAESAGGVMHGGHDKFANKTDETYVDFLAWISREVECSP
;
A
#
# COMPACT_ATOMS: atom_id res chain seq x y z
N MET A 1 -30.52 -12.53 54.24
CA MET A 1 -29.87 -13.86 54.17
C MET A 1 -28.72 -13.71 53.18
N ARG A 2 -27.46 -13.42 53.54
CA ARG A 2 -26.42 -14.28 54.17
C ARG A 2 -26.57 -15.73 53.67
N VAL A 3 -25.61 -16.28 52.92
CA VAL A 3 -24.32 -16.80 53.42
C VAL A 3 -23.20 -16.68 52.38
N ALA A 4 -22.03 -16.25 52.85
CA ALA A 4 -20.72 -16.33 52.21
C ALA A 4 -20.03 -17.65 52.60
N LEU A 5 -19.16 -18.19 51.74
CA LEU A 5 -18.14 -19.15 52.19
C LEU A 5 -16.78 -18.77 51.61
N ALA A 6 -15.92 -18.31 52.51
CA ALA A 6 -14.47 -18.22 52.34
C ALA A 6 -13.85 -19.55 52.79
N ALA A 7 -12.78 -19.97 52.14
CA ALA A 7 -11.85 -20.95 52.70
C ALA A 7 -10.42 -20.45 52.47
N VAL A 8 -9.66 -20.51 53.55
CA VAL A 8 -8.39 -19.85 53.82
C VAL A 8 -7.38 -20.93 54.26
N LEU A 9 -6.14 -20.76 53.79
CA LEU A 9 -4.85 -21.29 54.28
C LEU A 9 -4.59 -22.82 54.30
N LEU A 10 -3.41 -23.24 53.79
CA LEU A 10 -2.21 -23.37 54.64
C LEU A 10 -0.92 -23.59 53.84
N LEU A 11 0.15 -22.98 54.33
CA LEU A 11 1.55 -23.13 53.91
C LEU A 11 2.13 -24.50 54.27
N THR A 12 3.05 -24.99 53.45
CA THR A 12 4.23 -25.72 53.95
C THR A 12 5.43 -25.53 53.02
N ALA A 13 6.47 -24.91 53.55
CA ALA A 13 7.81 -24.89 52.99
C ALA A 13 8.62 -26.06 53.56
N CYS A 14 9.49 -26.67 52.76
CA CYS A 14 10.69 -27.36 53.20
C CYS A 14 11.75 -27.24 52.11
N GLY A 15 12.90 -26.69 52.47
CA GLY A 15 14.07 -26.56 51.60
C GLY A 15 14.84 -27.87 51.44
N GLY A 16 15.65 -27.90 50.38
CA GLY A 16 16.69 -28.89 50.14
C GLY A 16 17.78 -28.26 49.30
N ALA A 17 18.99 -28.18 49.87
CA ALA A 17 20.17 -27.58 49.28
C ALA A 17 20.76 -28.43 48.14
N THR A 18 21.55 -27.73 47.32
CA THR A 18 22.31 -28.08 46.11
C THR A 18 23.19 -29.35 46.20
N PRO A 19 23.57 -29.91 45.04
CA PRO A 19 24.96 -29.74 44.65
C PRO A 19 25.14 -29.21 43.22
N ALA A 20 26.26 -28.51 43.05
CA ALA A 20 26.74 -27.98 41.79
C ALA A 20 27.07 -29.09 40.78
N SER A 21 26.62 -28.91 39.54
CA SER A 21 27.27 -29.46 38.35
C SER A 21 27.30 -28.36 37.30
N THR A 22 28.50 -27.88 37.05
CA THR A 22 28.91 -27.13 35.86
C THR A 22 28.65 -27.98 34.62
N ASP A 23 27.79 -27.50 33.72
CA ASP A 23 27.94 -27.71 32.29
C ASP A 23 27.47 -26.45 31.57
N ALA A 24 28.47 -25.74 31.04
CA ALA A 24 28.29 -24.61 30.15
C ALA A 24 27.93 -25.15 28.76
N SER A 25 26.63 -25.23 28.48
CA SER A 25 26.14 -25.30 27.10
C SER A 25 25.70 -23.90 26.70
N SER A 26 26.64 -23.19 26.07
CA SER A 26 26.40 -21.96 25.33
C SER A 26 25.46 -22.25 24.17
N SER A 27 24.15 -22.15 24.39
CA SER A 27 23.18 -21.98 23.33
C SER A 27 23.29 -20.55 22.82
N THR A 28 24.15 -20.38 21.82
CA THR A 28 24.25 -19.19 20.99
C THR A 28 22.86 -18.86 20.45
N SER A 29 22.25 -17.80 20.98
CA SER A 29 21.17 -17.10 20.32
C SER A 29 21.74 -16.48 19.06
N THR A 30 21.55 -17.16 17.93
CA THR A 30 21.80 -16.60 16.60
C THR A 30 20.72 -15.56 16.34
N THR A 31 20.94 -14.35 16.83
CA THR A 31 20.44 -13.13 16.19
C THR A 31 20.93 -13.17 14.75
N GLY A 32 20.01 -13.23 13.79
CA GLY A 32 20.31 -13.12 12.36
C GLY A 32 20.94 -11.75 12.10
N ALA A 33 22.27 -11.71 12.11
CA ALA A 33 23.04 -10.55 11.71
C ALA A 33 22.95 -10.42 10.20
N SER A 34 22.46 -9.27 9.73
CA SER A 34 22.59 -8.82 8.36
C SER A 34 24.06 -8.93 7.92
N THR A 35 24.34 -9.80 6.95
CA THR A 35 25.65 -9.98 6.33
C THR A 35 25.84 -9.00 5.17
N GLY A 36 25.62 -7.71 5.42
CA GLY A 36 26.01 -6.64 4.49
C GLY A 36 27.43 -6.17 4.79
N ALA A 37 28.31 -6.17 3.80
CA ALA A 37 29.54 -5.37 3.87
C ALA A 37 29.18 -3.89 4.12
N PRO A 38 30.02 -3.10 4.81
CA PRO A 38 29.74 -1.67 5.02
C PRO A 38 29.49 -0.99 3.67
N ILE A 39 28.32 -0.38 3.50
CA ILE A 39 27.96 0.34 2.27
C ILE A 39 28.76 1.65 2.23
N ASP A 40 29.39 1.92 1.09
CA ASP A 40 29.98 3.23 0.81
C ASP A 40 28.89 4.20 0.40
N CYS A 41 28.60 5.17 1.27
CA CYS A 41 27.58 6.18 1.00
C CYS A 41 27.98 7.16 -0.11
N ALA A 42 29.26 7.17 -0.53
CA ALA A 42 29.67 7.85 -1.74
C ALA A 42 29.26 7.02 -2.98
N GLY A 43 27.99 7.15 -3.40
CA GLY A 43 27.49 6.55 -4.64
C GLY A 43 27.06 5.08 -4.54
N GLY A 44 27.15 4.44 -3.38
CA GLY A 44 26.70 3.05 -3.17
C GLY A 44 25.23 2.80 -3.52
N PRO A 45 24.27 3.64 -3.05
CA PRO A 45 22.87 3.50 -3.45
C PRO A 45 22.65 3.63 -4.97
N ASP A 46 23.32 4.59 -5.62
CA ASP A 46 23.21 4.79 -7.08
C ASP A 46 23.81 3.61 -7.86
N GLU A 47 24.94 3.07 -7.39
CA GLU A 47 25.57 1.90 -7.99
C GLU A 47 24.70 0.64 -7.85
N LEU A 48 24.02 0.47 -6.71
CA LEU A 48 23.04 -0.59 -6.51
C LEU A 48 21.88 -0.46 -7.50
N PHE A 49 21.34 0.75 -7.69
CA PHE A 49 20.30 0.98 -8.67
C PHE A 49 20.77 0.63 -10.09
N ILE A 50 21.92 1.17 -10.52
CA ILE A 50 22.45 0.96 -11.87
C ILE A 50 22.73 -0.53 -12.14
N LYS A 51 23.25 -1.26 -11.16
CA LYS A 51 23.60 -2.67 -11.34
C LYS A 51 22.42 -3.62 -11.22
N ARG A 52 21.46 -3.32 -10.33
CA ARG A 52 20.43 -4.30 -9.92
C ARG A 52 19.03 -3.90 -10.34
N ILE A 53 18.73 -2.62 -10.49
CA ILE A 53 17.37 -2.12 -10.78
C ILE A 53 17.24 -1.63 -12.21
N ALA A 54 18.17 -0.80 -12.71
CA ALA A 54 18.12 -0.32 -14.09
C ALA A 54 18.00 -1.44 -15.15
N PRO A 55 18.68 -2.60 -15.03
CA PRO A 55 18.51 -3.72 -15.97
C PRO A 55 17.13 -4.39 -15.91
N LEU A 56 16.41 -4.26 -14.79
CA LEU A 56 15.04 -4.75 -14.63
C LEU A 56 14.04 -3.81 -15.33
N LEU A 57 14.40 -2.53 -15.46
CA LEU A 57 13.58 -1.48 -16.09
C LEU A 57 13.76 -1.39 -17.61
N ALA A 58 14.72 -2.09 -18.20
CA ALA A 58 14.98 -2.08 -19.64
C ALA A 58 13.78 -2.63 -20.45
N THR A 59 13.45 -1.97 -21.57
CA THR A 59 12.25 -2.22 -22.39
C THR A 59 12.24 -3.57 -23.11
N ASP A 60 13.37 -4.27 -23.19
CA ASP A 60 13.56 -5.53 -23.92
C ASP A 60 13.58 -6.79 -23.03
N ARG A 61 13.43 -6.64 -21.70
CA ARG A 61 13.30 -7.75 -20.75
C ARG A 61 11.82 -8.07 -20.50
N PRO A 62 11.40 -9.35 -20.45
CA PRO A 62 10.11 -9.72 -19.88
C PRO A 62 10.08 -9.27 -18.42
N LYS A 63 9.33 -8.22 -18.13
CA LYS A 63 9.23 -7.67 -16.77
C LYS A 63 8.12 -8.42 -16.04
N THR A 64 8.41 -8.90 -14.82
CA THR A 64 7.35 -9.26 -13.86
C THR A 64 6.39 -8.07 -13.69
N CYS A 65 6.96 -6.86 -13.74
CA CYS A 65 6.31 -5.58 -13.67
C CYS A 65 5.18 -5.43 -14.68
N ASN A 66 5.44 -5.74 -15.96
CA ASN A 66 4.48 -5.52 -17.05
C ASN A 66 3.48 -6.65 -17.25
N THR A 67 3.65 -7.76 -16.52
CA THR A 67 2.75 -8.93 -16.62
C THR A 67 1.83 -9.03 -15.41
N CYS A 68 2.23 -8.47 -14.26
CA CYS A 68 1.50 -8.63 -12.99
C CYS A 68 1.30 -7.34 -12.17
N HIS A 69 1.93 -6.20 -12.51
CA HIS A 69 1.55 -4.96 -11.84
C HIS A 69 0.34 -4.42 -12.57
N LEU A 70 -0.77 -4.31 -11.83
CA LEU A 70 -1.91 -3.43 -12.09
C LEU A 70 -2.03 -3.09 -13.58
N SER A 71 -2.79 -3.86 -14.36
CA SER A 71 -3.09 -3.57 -15.76
C SER A 71 -3.07 -2.05 -16.06
N GLY A 72 -1.94 -1.52 -16.54
CA GLY A 72 -1.73 -0.10 -16.85
C GLY A 72 -0.90 0.81 -15.90
N VAL A 73 -0.25 0.36 -14.81
CA VAL A 73 0.73 1.20 -14.08
C VAL A 73 2.11 1.09 -14.75
N ASP A 74 2.49 2.11 -15.51
CA ASP A 74 3.81 2.19 -16.15
C ASP A 74 4.91 2.50 -15.11
N MET A 75 5.93 1.66 -14.99
CA MET A 75 7.07 1.93 -14.12
C MET A 75 7.85 3.19 -14.51
N GLU A 76 7.79 3.62 -15.78
CA GLU A 76 8.36 4.90 -16.23
C GLU A 76 7.74 6.08 -15.47
N MET A 77 6.53 5.94 -14.91
CA MET A 77 5.90 6.97 -14.10
C MET A 77 6.59 7.22 -12.76
N PHE A 78 7.38 6.26 -12.28
CA PHE A 78 8.10 6.35 -11.00
C PHE A 78 9.59 6.53 -11.16
N VAL A 79 10.13 6.14 -12.31
CA VAL A 79 11.56 6.25 -12.63
C VAL A 79 11.83 7.66 -13.14
N GLN A 80 12.57 8.41 -12.33
CA GLN A 80 12.97 9.78 -12.63
C GLN A 80 14.33 9.78 -13.35
N ASP A 81 14.78 10.96 -13.78
CA ASP A 81 16.05 11.13 -14.51
C ASP A 81 17.27 10.54 -13.79
N THR A 82 17.23 10.47 -12.45
CA THR A 82 18.31 9.91 -11.64
C THR A 82 17.78 8.93 -10.58
N PRO A 83 18.63 8.00 -10.10
CA PRO A 83 18.28 7.11 -8.98
C PRO A 83 17.92 7.90 -7.72
N CYS A 84 18.70 8.93 -7.38
CA CYS A 84 18.42 9.83 -6.26
C CYS A 84 17.02 10.44 -6.33
N GLN A 85 16.66 10.96 -7.50
CA GLN A 85 15.34 11.56 -7.74
C GLN A 85 14.23 10.52 -7.70
N THR A 86 14.47 9.32 -8.25
CA THR A 86 13.53 8.19 -8.24
C THR A 86 13.21 7.79 -6.81
N MET A 87 14.23 7.57 -5.97
CA MET A 87 14.04 7.20 -4.57
C MET A 87 13.31 8.28 -3.78
N ALA A 88 13.65 9.55 -4.00
CA ALA A 88 12.95 10.66 -3.37
C ALA A 88 11.49 10.77 -3.84
N CYS A 89 11.18 10.44 -5.10
CA CYS A 89 9.81 10.43 -5.58
C CYS A 89 9.03 9.30 -4.91
N LEU A 90 9.58 8.09 -4.90
CA LEU A 90 8.96 6.93 -4.24
C LEU A 90 8.71 7.16 -2.75
N GLU A 91 9.68 7.76 -2.03
CA GLU A 91 9.53 8.13 -0.62
C GLU A 91 8.44 9.21 -0.43
N SER A 92 8.45 10.27 -1.24
CA SER A 92 7.45 11.34 -1.16
C SER A 92 6.02 10.89 -1.44
N LYS A 93 5.86 9.80 -2.21
CA LYS A 93 4.56 9.16 -2.51
C LYS A 93 4.18 8.08 -1.49
N GLY A 94 4.98 7.86 -0.46
CA GLY A 94 4.76 6.82 0.56
C GLY A 94 4.92 5.40 0.03
N LEU A 95 5.60 5.22 -1.12
CA LEU A 95 5.84 3.91 -1.71
C LEU A 95 7.09 3.23 -1.14
N VAL A 96 8.01 4.04 -0.62
CA VAL A 96 9.20 3.62 0.13
C VAL A 96 9.13 4.21 1.54
N ASP A 97 9.41 3.38 2.53
CA ASP A 97 9.60 3.79 3.92
C ASP A 97 11.09 3.61 4.28
N LEU A 98 11.83 4.71 4.35
CA LEU A 98 13.26 4.68 4.73
C LEU A 98 13.47 4.44 6.23
N SER A 99 12.44 4.60 7.05
CA SER A 99 12.50 4.29 8.48
C SER A 99 12.24 2.81 8.77
N ALA A 100 11.53 2.12 7.87
CA ALA A 100 11.27 0.69 7.90
C ALA A 100 11.34 0.10 6.47
N PRO A 101 12.56 -0.10 5.91
CA PRO A 101 12.77 -0.55 4.53
C PRO A 101 11.91 -1.75 4.10
N GLU A 102 11.81 -2.79 4.94
CA GLU A 102 11.04 -3.99 4.65
C GLU A 102 9.51 -3.78 4.62
N ALA A 103 9.02 -2.71 5.26
CA ALA A 103 7.61 -2.33 5.25
C ALA A 103 7.22 -1.51 4.01
N SER A 104 8.18 -1.20 3.13
CA SER A 104 7.95 -0.42 1.92
C SER A 104 6.90 -1.07 1.03
N VAL A 105 5.93 -0.27 0.59
CA VAL A 105 4.82 -0.67 -0.26
C VAL A 105 5.29 -1.34 -1.55
N VAL A 106 6.32 -0.77 -2.17
CA VAL A 106 6.89 -1.27 -3.44
C VAL A 106 7.37 -2.72 -3.31
N LEU A 107 7.90 -3.13 -2.15
CA LEU A 107 8.33 -4.51 -1.90
C LEU A 107 7.13 -5.44 -1.83
N GLY A 108 6.07 -5.03 -1.13
CA GLY A 108 4.81 -5.75 -1.11
C GLY A 108 4.17 -5.88 -2.49
N TRP A 109 4.42 -4.94 -3.41
CA TRP A 109 3.96 -5.03 -4.80
C TRP A 109 4.72 -6.10 -5.58
N ILE A 110 6.06 -6.11 -5.48
CA ILE A 110 6.91 -7.11 -6.12
C ILE A 110 6.53 -8.52 -5.65
N SER A 111 6.34 -8.73 -4.33
CA SER A 111 6.00 -10.03 -3.78
C SER A 111 4.62 -10.57 -4.20
N ARG A 112 3.72 -9.73 -4.71
CA ARG A 112 2.40 -10.14 -5.20
C ARG A 112 2.42 -10.69 -6.63
N ALA A 113 3.54 -10.58 -7.33
CA ALA A 113 3.64 -11.09 -8.69
C ALA A 113 3.26 -12.58 -8.74
N ASP A 114 2.31 -12.94 -9.60
CA ASP A 114 1.92 -14.32 -9.83
C ASP A 114 2.88 -14.92 -10.88
N PRO A 115 3.54 -16.05 -10.61
CA PRO A 115 4.32 -16.77 -11.62
C PRO A 115 3.40 -17.46 -12.65
N ALA A 116 2.53 -16.70 -13.30
CA ALA A 116 1.60 -17.17 -14.32
C ALA A 116 2.25 -17.30 -15.70
N SER A 117 3.52 -16.92 -15.84
CA SER A 117 4.30 -17.00 -17.09
C SER A 117 5.57 -17.82 -16.91
N PRO A 118 5.97 -18.67 -17.87
CA PRO A 118 7.28 -19.32 -17.87
C PRO A 118 8.48 -18.36 -17.87
N LEU A 119 8.23 -17.08 -18.15
CA LEU A 119 9.25 -16.02 -18.17
C LEU A 119 9.40 -15.32 -16.81
N ILE A 120 8.45 -15.52 -15.89
CA ILE A 120 8.39 -14.88 -14.57
C ILE A 120 8.18 -16.00 -13.56
N ASP A 121 9.29 -16.54 -13.08
CA ASP A 121 9.28 -17.56 -12.04
C ASP A 121 9.65 -16.93 -10.67
N PRO A 122 9.47 -17.66 -9.55
CA PRO A 122 9.77 -17.13 -8.22
C PRO A 122 11.19 -16.59 -8.03
N SER A 123 12.18 -17.04 -8.81
CA SER A 123 13.55 -16.54 -8.73
C SER A 123 13.69 -15.12 -9.29
N VAL A 124 12.90 -14.77 -10.31
CA VAL A 124 12.87 -13.40 -10.84
C VAL A 124 12.25 -12.46 -9.81
N ILE A 125 11.14 -12.89 -9.19
CA ILE A 125 10.46 -12.11 -8.14
C ILE A 125 11.37 -11.88 -6.94
N ASP A 126 12.11 -12.90 -6.50
CA ASP A 126 13.08 -12.77 -5.42
C ASP A 126 14.26 -11.87 -5.83
N GLU A 127 14.79 -11.98 -7.05
CA GLU A 127 15.86 -11.11 -7.54
C GLU A 127 15.46 -9.62 -7.47
N GLU A 128 14.25 -9.31 -7.92
CA GLU A 128 13.68 -7.96 -7.92
C GLU A 128 13.44 -7.45 -6.50
N TYR A 129 12.84 -8.28 -5.65
CA TYR A 129 12.58 -7.94 -4.25
C TYR A 129 13.89 -7.62 -3.53
N GLN A 130 14.91 -8.49 -3.65
CA GLN A 130 16.21 -8.30 -3.01
C GLN A 130 16.99 -7.14 -3.62
N ALA A 131 16.76 -6.79 -4.88
CA ALA A 131 17.37 -5.61 -5.51
C ALA A 131 16.79 -4.31 -4.94
N PHE A 132 15.46 -4.22 -4.87
CA PHE A 132 14.78 -3.06 -4.31
C PHE A 132 15.07 -2.90 -2.81
N LEU A 133 14.97 -3.98 -2.03
CA LEU A 133 15.22 -3.94 -0.59
C LEU A 133 16.64 -3.42 -0.30
N ALA A 134 17.65 -3.97 -0.97
CA ALA A 134 19.03 -3.53 -0.78
C ALA A 134 19.24 -2.05 -1.14
N TRP A 135 18.55 -1.55 -2.17
CA TRP A 135 18.64 -0.13 -2.55
C TRP A 135 17.95 0.80 -1.54
N ILE A 136 16.81 0.39 -1.00
CA ILE A 136 16.09 1.12 0.06
C ILE A 136 16.92 1.14 1.34
N GLU A 137 17.46 0.00 1.79
CA GLU A 137 18.33 -0.10 2.97
C GLU A 137 19.59 0.75 2.83
N ALA A 138 20.23 0.71 1.66
CA ALA A 138 21.40 1.54 1.37
C ALA A 138 21.06 3.03 1.47
N THR A 139 19.91 3.44 0.93
CA THR A 139 19.46 4.84 1.01
C THR A 139 19.09 5.23 2.44
N ALA A 140 18.42 4.36 3.18
CA ALA A 140 18.09 4.59 4.59
C ALA A 140 19.35 4.80 5.45
N GLN A 141 20.42 4.04 5.17
CA GLN A 141 21.70 4.17 5.86
C GLN A 141 22.48 5.43 5.44
N CYS A 142 22.44 5.80 4.16
CA CYS A 142 23.26 6.86 3.59
C CYS A 142 22.58 8.23 3.50
N GLY A 143 21.27 8.27 3.70
CA GLY A 143 20.43 9.44 3.51
C GLY A 143 19.99 9.64 2.06
N LEU A 144 18.86 10.31 1.88
CA LEU A 144 18.37 10.75 0.57
C LEU A 144 19.37 11.72 -0.06
N CYS A 145 19.83 11.40 -1.28
CA CYS A 145 20.76 12.23 -2.04
C CYS A 145 20.08 13.32 -2.90
N TRP A 146 18.74 13.32 -2.97
CA TRP A 146 17.97 14.35 -3.67
C TRP A 146 17.82 15.61 -2.82
N SER A 147 17.90 16.79 -3.46
CA SER A 147 17.81 18.10 -2.80
C SER A 147 16.88 19.11 -3.49
N GLY A 148 16.12 18.69 -4.51
CA GLY A 148 15.16 19.53 -5.22
C GLY A 148 13.76 19.53 -4.59
N ASP A 149 12.94 20.51 -4.95
CA ASP A 149 11.62 20.76 -4.32
C ASP A 149 10.47 19.90 -4.89
N SER A 150 10.71 19.08 -5.92
CA SER A 150 9.68 18.25 -6.57
C SER A 150 10.31 16.98 -7.16
N PRO A 151 10.53 15.94 -6.35
CA PRO A 151 11.24 14.74 -6.81
C PRO A 151 10.49 13.98 -7.90
N CYS A 152 9.16 14.06 -7.95
CA CYS A 152 8.36 13.38 -8.97
C CYS A 152 8.15 14.21 -10.26
N GLY A 153 8.78 15.38 -10.37
CA GLY A 153 8.49 16.33 -11.45
C GLY A 153 7.11 16.98 -11.34
N GLU A 154 6.72 17.71 -12.39
CA GLU A 154 5.36 18.23 -12.52
C GLU A 154 4.38 17.06 -12.76
N PRO A 155 3.19 17.08 -12.14
CA PRO A 155 2.19 16.05 -12.41
C PRO A 155 1.90 16.01 -13.91
N SER A 156 2.05 14.84 -14.52
CA SER A 156 1.58 14.65 -15.89
C SER A 156 0.07 14.87 -15.87
N GLY A 157 -0.38 15.90 -16.60
CA GLY A 157 -1.79 16.18 -16.83
C GLY A 157 -2.45 15.16 -17.75
N GLU A 158 -2.00 13.90 -17.72
CA GLU A 158 -2.75 12.79 -18.31
C GLU A 158 -3.97 12.58 -17.42
N GLU A 159 -4.94 13.45 -17.67
CA GLU A 159 -6.31 13.26 -17.23
C GLU A 159 -6.73 11.89 -17.72
N CYS A 160 -7.41 11.16 -16.84
CA CYS A 160 -8.13 9.98 -17.26
C CYS A 160 -9.09 10.34 -18.37
N GLU A 161 -8.73 9.99 -19.61
CA GLU A 161 -9.71 9.92 -20.69
C GLU A 161 -10.82 8.97 -20.23
N GLU A 162 -12.07 9.31 -20.54
CA GLU A 162 -13.20 8.39 -20.35
C GLU A 162 -12.80 7.04 -20.99
N ASP A 163 -13.14 5.91 -20.34
CA ASP A 163 -12.80 4.55 -20.79
C ASP A 163 -13.53 4.22 -22.12
N ASP A 164 -13.31 5.00 -23.19
CA ASP A 164 -14.09 5.00 -24.43
C ASP A 164 -13.67 3.90 -25.41
N ALA A 165 -12.68 3.09 -25.06
CA ALA A 165 -12.18 2.02 -25.93
C ALA A 165 -11.76 0.72 -25.23
N ALA A 166 -11.80 0.64 -23.90
CA ALA A 166 -11.46 -0.60 -23.19
C ALA A 166 -12.67 -1.55 -23.21
N PRO A 167 -12.48 -2.87 -23.47
CA PRO A 167 -13.55 -3.83 -23.25
C PRO A 167 -14.01 -3.74 -21.79
N ALA A 168 -15.32 -3.80 -21.57
CA ALA A 168 -15.91 -3.73 -20.24
C ALA A 168 -15.20 -4.72 -19.29
N TRP A 169 -14.64 -4.21 -18.20
CA TRP A 169 -14.01 -5.04 -17.19
C TRP A 169 -15.01 -6.05 -16.64
N VAL A 170 -14.61 -7.32 -16.61
CA VAL A 170 -15.40 -8.42 -16.08
C VAL A 170 -14.83 -8.78 -14.72
N ASP A 171 -15.63 -8.60 -13.66
CA ASP A 171 -15.26 -9.01 -12.31
C ASP A 171 -15.07 -10.53 -12.26
N PRO A 172 -13.84 -11.03 -12.01
CA PRO A 172 -13.60 -12.46 -11.84
C PRO A 172 -14.20 -13.01 -10.53
N GLY A 173 -14.61 -12.14 -9.60
CA GLY A 173 -15.27 -12.52 -8.36
C GLY A 173 -14.34 -13.05 -7.27
N ASP A 174 -13.02 -13.02 -7.48
CA ASP A 174 -12.05 -13.45 -6.49
C ASP A 174 -11.61 -12.31 -5.54
N CYS A 175 -10.84 -12.68 -4.52
CA CYS A 175 -10.26 -11.78 -3.55
C CYS A 175 -8.79 -11.43 -3.84
N SER A 176 -8.34 -11.63 -5.08
CA SER A 176 -6.97 -11.24 -5.44
C SER A 176 -6.84 -9.72 -5.31
N PRO A 177 -5.65 -9.22 -4.91
CA PRO A 177 -5.39 -7.78 -4.86
C PRO A 177 -5.71 -7.08 -6.18
N LEU A 178 -5.34 -7.68 -7.31
CA LEU A 178 -5.63 -7.14 -8.64
C LEU A 178 -7.14 -6.97 -8.88
N THR A 179 -7.96 -7.96 -8.51
CA THR A 179 -9.42 -7.87 -8.64
C THR A 179 -10.00 -6.75 -7.78
N ARG A 180 -9.54 -6.63 -6.54
CA ARG A 180 -10.02 -5.59 -5.61
C ARG A 180 -9.62 -4.18 -6.06
N GLU A 181 -8.38 -4.02 -6.52
CA GLU A 181 -7.85 -2.77 -7.08
C GLU A 181 -8.59 -2.38 -8.38
N SER A 182 -8.84 -3.35 -9.27
CA SER A 182 -9.62 -3.12 -10.50
C SER A 182 -11.08 -2.77 -10.20
N LEU A 183 -11.71 -3.47 -9.25
CA LEU A 183 -13.06 -3.17 -8.82
C LEU A 183 -13.15 -1.75 -8.24
N PHE A 184 -12.17 -1.32 -7.44
CA PHE A 184 -12.11 0.06 -6.95
C PHE A 184 -12.05 1.06 -8.09
N ARG A 185 -11.19 0.82 -9.11
CA ARG A 185 -11.10 1.69 -10.29
C ARG A 185 -12.48 1.88 -10.93
N HIS A 186 -13.17 0.77 -11.22
CA HIS A 186 -14.42 0.79 -11.96
C HIS A 186 -15.64 1.21 -11.15
N LYS A 187 -15.65 0.99 -9.83
CA LYS A 187 -16.80 1.25 -8.95
C LYS A 187 -16.69 2.49 -8.09
N VAL A 188 -15.47 2.95 -7.81
CA VAL A 188 -15.24 4.11 -6.94
C VAL A 188 -14.53 5.22 -7.70
N TYR A 189 -13.37 4.93 -8.27
CA TYR A 189 -12.55 5.95 -8.93
C TYR A 189 -13.15 6.48 -10.24
N ALA A 190 -13.97 5.68 -10.92
CA ALA A 190 -14.75 6.12 -12.08
C ALA A 190 -15.70 7.29 -11.75
N TRP A 191 -16.14 7.42 -10.50
CA TRP A 191 -17.03 8.50 -10.04
C TRP A 191 -16.29 9.68 -9.40
N ARG A 192 -14.96 9.70 -9.46
CA ARG A 192 -14.11 10.67 -8.74
C ARG A 192 -14.52 12.13 -8.98
N ASP A 193 -15.02 12.48 -10.15
CA ASP A 193 -15.35 13.88 -10.51
C ASP A 193 -16.43 14.50 -9.62
N ARG A 194 -17.28 13.68 -8.98
CA ARG A 194 -18.26 14.15 -7.98
C ARG A 194 -17.60 14.64 -6.69
N CYS A 195 -16.40 14.15 -6.40
CA CYS A 195 -15.64 14.38 -5.17
C CYS A 195 -14.38 15.25 -5.41
N PHE A 196 -13.87 15.18 -6.64
CA PHE A 196 -12.63 15.76 -7.14
C PHE A 196 -12.41 17.22 -6.72
N PRO A 197 -13.38 18.15 -6.88
CA PRO A 197 -13.10 19.58 -6.67
C PRO A 197 -12.62 19.90 -5.24
N CYS A 198 -13.02 19.09 -4.26
CA CYS A 198 -12.69 19.30 -2.85
C CYS A 198 -11.61 18.35 -2.33
N HIS A 199 -11.59 17.09 -2.79
CA HIS A 199 -10.83 16.02 -2.16
C HIS A 199 -9.48 15.68 -2.82
N PHE A 200 -9.12 16.39 -3.89
CA PHE A 200 -7.79 16.29 -4.52
C PHE A 200 -6.67 16.83 -3.63
N ASP A 201 -5.52 16.17 -3.66
CA ASP A 201 -4.28 16.60 -3.00
C ASP A 201 -3.92 18.08 -3.22
N SER A 202 -4.13 18.58 -4.44
CA SER A 202 -3.82 19.93 -4.92
C SER A 202 -4.96 20.93 -4.74
N SER A 203 -6.13 20.52 -4.23
CA SER A 203 -7.26 21.43 -4.05
C SER A 203 -7.04 22.37 -2.86
N GLU A 204 -7.27 23.66 -3.04
CA GLU A 204 -7.20 24.68 -1.99
C GLU A 204 -8.39 24.65 -1.01
N ILE A 205 -9.43 23.84 -1.29
CA ILE A 205 -10.61 23.72 -0.42
C ILE A 205 -10.25 22.93 0.83
N GLU A 206 -10.61 23.45 2.01
CA GLU A 206 -10.43 22.73 3.28
C GLU A 206 -11.35 21.51 3.36
N ALA A 207 -10.81 20.36 2.99
CA ALA A 207 -11.45 19.05 3.06
C ALA A 207 -10.36 17.97 3.23
N PRO A 208 -10.69 16.78 3.73
CA PRO A 208 -9.74 15.67 3.74
C PRO A 208 -9.26 15.35 2.33
N LYS A 209 -7.94 15.32 2.10
CA LYS A 209 -7.35 14.99 0.80
C LYS A 209 -7.11 13.49 0.70
N TRP A 210 -7.91 12.82 -0.11
CA TRP A 210 -7.83 11.37 -0.26
C TRP A 210 -7.86 10.91 -1.71
N ILE A 211 -8.14 11.81 -2.66
CA ILE A 211 -8.04 11.50 -4.08
C ILE A 211 -6.66 11.94 -4.59
N ALA A 212 -5.93 10.99 -5.16
CA ALA A 212 -4.59 11.21 -5.67
C ALA A 212 -4.62 11.62 -7.14
N THR A 213 -3.66 12.47 -7.52
CA THR A 213 -3.31 12.82 -8.90
C THR A 213 -2.43 11.76 -9.56
N GLY A 214 -2.38 11.76 -10.90
CA GLY A 214 -1.51 10.89 -11.71
C GLY A 214 -2.29 10.17 -12.81
N SER A 215 -1.65 9.21 -13.48
CA SER A 215 -2.34 8.31 -14.43
C SER A 215 -3.51 7.61 -13.74
N CYS A 216 -4.47 7.11 -14.52
CA CYS A 216 -5.67 6.49 -13.95
C CYS A 216 -5.39 5.38 -12.97
N GLU A 217 -4.43 4.53 -13.31
CA GLU A 217 -4.09 3.36 -12.55
C GLU A 217 -3.43 3.75 -11.24
N LEU A 218 -2.47 4.67 -11.29
CA LEU A 218 -1.82 5.16 -10.07
C LEU A 218 -2.76 5.99 -9.22
N GLY A 219 -3.47 6.93 -9.82
CA GLY A 219 -4.44 7.78 -9.13
C GLY A 219 -5.51 6.93 -8.45
N SER A 220 -6.04 5.91 -9.13
CA SER A 220 -6.99 4.95 -8.57
C SER A 220 -6.39 4.18 -7.39
N LEU A 221 -5.21 3.57 -7.56
CA LEU A 221 -4.58 2.79 -6.52
C LEU A 221 -4.24 3.62 -5.28
N MET A 222 -3.63 4.79 -5.47
CA MET A 222 -3.29 5.69 -4.36
C MET A 222 -4.55 6.22 -3.67
N THR A 223 -5.61 6.48 -4.42
CA THR A 223 -6.91 6.85 -3.85
C THR A 223 -7.49 5.71 -3.01
N MET A 224 -7.45 4.46 -3.49
CA MET A 224 -7.89 3.29 -2.72
C MET A 224 -7.12 3.18 -1.42
N ARG A 225 -5.79 3.29 -1.47
CA ARG A 225 -4.95 3.26 -0.27
C ARG A 225 -5.31 4.36 0.72
N ASN A 226 -5.44 5.60 0.25
CA ASN A 226 -5.84 6.73 1.09
C ASN A 226 -7.19 6.49 1.76
N VAL A 227 -8.15 5.89 1.04
CA VAL A 227 -9.47 5.53 1.58
C VAL A 227 -9.34 4.53 2.74
N LEU A 228 -8.53 3.49 2.55
CA LEU A 228 -8.32 2.44 3.55
C LEU A 228 -7.53 2.95 4.77
N GLU A 229 -6.39 3.60 4.54
CA GLU A 229 -5.51 4.12 5.59
C GLU A 229 -6.18 5.19 6.47
N ARG A 230 -7.14 5.94 5.89
CA ARG A 230 -7.93 6.94 6.63
C ARG A 230 -9.13 6.35 7.37
N GLY A 231 -9.36 5.03 7.28
CA GLY A 231 -10.49 4.37 7.93
C GLY A 231 -11.84 4.85 7.39
N LEU A 232 -11.94 5.14 6.08
CA LEU A 232 -13.21 5.55 5.47
C LEU A 232 -14.15 4.37 5.19
N VAL A 233 -13.63 3.15 5.34
CA VAL A 233 -14.36 1.88 5.27
C VAL A 233 -14.59 1.36 6.68
N ASP A 234 -15.84 1.05 6.99
CA ASP A 234 -16.23 0.33 8.19
C ASP A 234 -16.30 -1.16 7.85
N TYR A 235 -15.38 -1.94 8.44
CA TYR A 235 -15.26 -3.38 8.20
C TYR A 235 -16.27 -4.22 9.00
N ASP A 236 -16.90 -3.65 10.03
CA ASP A 236 -17.93 -4.33 10.82
C ASP A 236 -19.32 -4.11 10.20
N ASP A 237 -19.57 -2.92 9.65
CA ASP A 237 -20.82 -2.56 8.98
C ASP A 237 -20.55 -1.73 7.71
N PRO A 238 -20.47 -2.37 6.52
CA PRO A 238 -20.19 -1.69 5.25
C PRO A 238 -21.05 -0.45 4.99
N GLU A 239 -22.32 -0.45 5.38
CA GLU A 239 -23.23 0.68 5.16
C GLU A 239 -22.91 1.90 6.07
N GLN A 240 -22.15 1.70 7.15
CA GLN A 240 -21.70 2.77 8.05
C GLN A 240 -20.38 3.42 7.62
N SER A 241 -19.77 2.93 6.54
CA SER A 241 -18.56 3.52 5.96
C SER A 241 -18.73 5.01 5.69
N LEU A 242 -17.82 5.85 6.18
CA LEU A 242 -17.86 7.30 5.94
C LEU A 242 -17.71 7.63 4.45
N LEU A 243 -17.10 6.76 3.66
CA LEU A 243 -17.05 6.85 2.21
C LEU A 243 -18.45 6.84 1.56
N LEU A 244 -19.45 6.21 2.20
CA LEU A 244 -20.86 6.24 1.79
C LEU A 244 -21.63 7.36 2.47
N LEU A 245 -21.51 7.48 3.79
CA LEU A 245 -22.40 8.32 4.58
C LEU A 245 -22.17 9.81 4.38
N LYS A 246 -20.93 10.25 4.14
CA LYS A 246 -20.61 11.67 3.91
C LYS A 246 -21.24 12.19 2.61
N PRO A 247 -21.03 11.56 1.45
CA PRO A 247 -21.67 12.01 0.21
C PRO A 247 -23.18 11.77 0.16
N LEU A 248 -23.75 10.89 0.99
CA LEU A 248 -25.19 10.61 0.99
C LEU A 248 -26.01 11.76 1.60
N ALA A 249 -27.15 12.07 0.98
CA ALA A 249 -28.09 13.04 1.52
C ALA A 249 -28.53 12.72 2.96
N GLU A 250 -28.53 13.73 3.82
CA GLU A 250 -28.97 13.57 5.23
C GLU A 250 -30.41 13.03 5.31
N SER A 251 -31.29 13.43 4.39
CA SER A 251 -32.66 12.91 4.29
C SER A 251 -32.76 11.42 3.95
N ALA A 252 -31.68 10.84 3.40
CA ALA A 252 -31.57 9.42 3.06
C ALA A 252 -30.75 8.63 4.08
N GLY A 253 -30.42 9.23 5.23
CA GLY A 253 -29.64 8.61 6.30
C GLY A 253 -28.13 8.87 6.22
N GLY A 254 -27.69 9.80 5.36
CA GLY A 254 -26.32 10.29 5.36
C GLY A 254 -26.00 11.19 6.55
N VAL A 255 -24.75 11.64 6.62
CA VAL A 255 -24.26 12.56 7.65
C VAL A 255 -23.81 13.88 7.02
N MET A 256 -23.80 14.95 7.81
CA MET A 256 -23.41 16.28 7.32
C MET A 256 -22.08 16.26 6.54
N HIS A 257 -22.14 16.81 5.33
CA HIS A 257 -21.03 17.00 4.43
C HIS A 257 -21.03 18.44 3.88
N GLY A 258 -19.94 19.16 4.14
CA GLY A 258 -19.82 20.58 3.80
C GLY A 258 -19.91 20.89 2.29
N GLY A 259 -19.76 19.88 1.42
CA GLY A 259 -19.81 20.03 -0.04
C GLY A 259 -21.18 19.82 -0.68
N HIS A 260 -22.27 19.71 0.12
CA HIS A 260 -23.60 19.23 -0.30
C HIS A 260 -23.63 17.76 -0.75
N ASP A 261 -24.82 17.19 -0.74
CA ASP A 261 -25.08 15.80 -1.13
C ASP A 261 -24.51 15.48 -2.53
N LYS A 262 -23.80 14.35 -2.63
CA LYS A 262 -23.29 13.78 -3.88
C LYS A 262 -24.09 12.54 -4.32
N PHE A 263 -24.74 11.87 -3.35
CA PHE A 263 -25.68 10.79 -3.59
C PHE A 263 -27.06 11.24 -3.11
N ALA A 264 -28.04 11.25 -4.01
CA ALA A 264 -29.38 11.71 -3.65
C ALA A 264 -30.07 10.75 -2.66
N ASN A 265 -29.78 9.45 -2.75
CA ASN A 265 -30.32 8.40 -1.90
C ASN A 265 -29.54 7.08 -2.10
N LYS A 266 -29.95 6.00 -1.40
CA LYS A 266 -29.32 4.67 -1.48
C LYS A 266 -29.52 3.91 -2.81
N THR A 267 -30.29 4.47 -3.75
CA THR A 267 -30.46 3.93 -5.11
C THR A 267 -29.68 4.73 -6.17
N ASP A 268 -28.96 5.79 -5.76
CA ASP A 268 -28.01 6.50 -6.62
C ASP A 268 -26.95 5.51 -7.11
N GLU A 269 -26.64 5.53 -8.41
CA GLU A 269 -25.70 4.58 -9.02
C GLU A 269 -24.32 4.64 -8.35
N THR A 270 -23.86 5.84 -7.97
CA THR A 270 -22.57 5.98 -7.27
C THR A 270 -22.61 5.38 -5.87
N TYR A 271 -23.73 5.52 -5.15
CA TYR A 271 -23.89 4.86 -3.85
C TYR A 271 -23.84 3.33 -3.99
N VAL A 272 -24.56 2.79 -4.98
CA VAL A 272 -24.64 1.35 -5.23
C VAL A 272 -23.27 0.79 -5.60
N ASP A 273 -22.53 1.47 -6.47
CA ASP A 273 -21.20 1.04 -6.87
C ASP A 273 -20.20 1.12 -5.71
N PHE A 274 -20.22 2.20 -4.92
CA PHE A 274 -19.35 2.33 -3.75
C PHE A 274 -19.64 1.22 -2.73
N LEU A 275 -20.92 0.95 -2.44
CA LEU A 275 -21.31 -0.10 -1.51
C LEU A 275 -20.91 -1.49 -2.03
N ALA A 276 -21.02 -1.73 -3.33
CA ALA A 276 -20.58 -3.00 -3.94
C ALA A 276 -19.08 -3.23 -3.75
N TRP A 277 -18.25 -2.20 -3.99
CA TRP A 277 -16.81 -2.30 -3.74
C TRP A 277 -16.50 -2.49 -2.24
N ILE A 278 -17.09 -1.67 -1.35
CA ILE A 278 -16.90 -1.78 0.10
C ILE A 278 -17.25 -3.19 0.59
N SER A 279 -18.39 -3.73 0.15
CA SER A 279 -18.82 -5.07 0.55
C SER A 279 -17.81 -6.14 0.15
N ARG A 280 -17.25 -6.06 -1.07
CA ARG A 280 -16.19 -6.97 -1.53
C ARG A 280 -14.90 -6.77 -0.72
N GLU A 281 -14.53 -5.54 -0.45
CA GLU A 281 -13.32 -5.19 0.30
C GLU A 281 -13.35 -5.76 1.72
N VAL A 282 -14.52 -5.69 2.37
CA VAL A 282 -14.78 -6.29 3.69
C VAL A 282 -14.78 -7.82 3.62
N GLU A 283 -15.46 -8.42 2.64
CA GLU A 283 -15.47 -9.88 2.45
C GLU A 283 -14.06 -10.46 2.25
N CYS A 284 -13.20 -9.74 1.53
CA CYS A 284 -11.86 -10.16 1.18
C CYS A 284 -10.77 -9.78 2.20
N SER A 285 -11.12 -9.10 3.29
CA SER A 285 -10.17 -8.65 4.33
C SER A 285 -10.68 -8.97 5.75
N PRO A 286 -10.84 -10.26 6.09
CA PRO A 286 -11.39 -10.70 7.38
C PRO A 286 -10.45 -10.50 8.57
#